data_AF-A0A094IH52-F1
#
_entry.id   AF-A0A094IH52-F1
#
_cell.length_a   1.000
_cell.length_b   1.000
_cell.length_c   1.000
_cell.angle_alpha   90.00
_cell.angle_beta   90.00
_cell.angle_gamma   90.00
#
_symmetry.space_group_name_H-M   'P 1'
#
loop_
_entity.id
_entity.type
_entity.pdbx_description
1 polymer ?
#
loop_
_entity_poly.entity_id
_entity_poly.type
_entity_poly.pdbx_seq_one_letter_code
_entity_poly.pdbx_strand_id
1 'polypeptide(L)'
;MIKNNKGVTLVELLIVIVVMGIIAAFAIPAVGTIIDNTQKDAILADAIAIENAANLFCAQTTCEAVGTETLTWAELSSYVTGIDGADYYEFDSVASPAADVTGDVIIATLTTNGWEIQLNGTSATVTAGGYDWMPTTAADRVPSQNDRSKVTDAS
;
A
#
# COMPACT_ATOMS: atom_id res chain seq x y z
N MET A 1 44.59 -26.13 31.23
CA MET A 1 43.57 -25.95 32.28
C MET A 1 43.16 -24.48 32.23
N ILE A 2 42.01 -24.08 31.64
CA ILE A 2 40.64 -24.05 32.21
C ILE A 2 40.64 -23.36 33.58
N LYS A 3 39.90 -22.27 33.87
CA LYS A 3 38.93 -21.44 33.13
C LYS A 3 38.72 -20.18 34.00
N ASN A 4 38.77 -18.97 33.44
CA ASN A 4 38.42 -17.75 34.16
C ASN A 4 36.95 -17.42 33.90
N ASN A 5 36.05 -18.09 34.62
CA ASN A 5 34.64 -17.70 34.68
C ASN A 5 34.48 -16.68 35.81
N LYS A 6 34.91 -15.44 35.59
CA LYS A 6 34.47 -14.33 36.43
C LYS A 6 33.00 -14.11 36.11
N GLY A 7 32.13 -14.43 37.07
CA GLY A 7 30.70 -14.21 36.95
C GLY A 7 30.43 -12.72 36.81
N VAL A 8 29.80 -12.35 35.71
CA VAL A 8 29.16 -11.04 35.54
C VAL A 8 28.17 -10.89 36.69
N THR A 9 28.18 -9.75 37.38
CA THR A 9 27.27 -9.56 38.52
C THR A 9 25.85 -9.32 38.01
N LEU A 10 24.84 -9.87 38.68
CA LEU A 10 23.43 -9.70 38.28
C LEU A 10 23.00 -8.23 38.22
N VAL A 11 23.61 -7.37 39.05
CA VAL A 11 23.33 -5.92 39.10
C VAL A 11 23.74 -5.23 37.81
N GLU A 12 24.83 -5.69 37.18
CA GLU A 12 25.37 -5.11 35.96
C GLU A 12 24.46 -5.41 34.75
N LEU A 13 23.79 -6.56 34.75
CA LEU A 13 22.73 -6.84 33.78
C LEU A 13 21.41 -6.13 34.14
N LEU A 14 21.13 -5.96 35.43
CA LEU A 14 19.91 -5.31 35.89
C LEU A 14 19.85 -3.83 35.51
N ILE A 15 20.96 -3.08 35.65
CA ILE A 15 20.97 -1.66 35.28
C ILE A 15 20.75 -1.46 33.77
N VAL A 16 21.25 -2.37 32.94
CA VAL A 16 21.11 -2.29 31.47
C VAL A 16 19.65 -2.48 31.06
N ILE A 17 18.95 -3.47 31.63
CA ILE A 17 17.54 -3.69 31.30
C ILE A 17 16.64 -2.55 31.81
N VAL A 18 16.98 -1.90 32.93
CA VAL A 18 16.25 -0.73 33.43
C VAL A 18 16.40 0.44 32.48
N VAL A 19 17.62 0.72 32.01
CA VAL A 19 17.86 1.80 31.05
C VAL A 19 17.20 1.50 29.71
N MET A 20 17.32 0.26 29.19
CA MET A 20 16.61 -0.17 27.97
C MET A 20 15.09 -0.06 28.11
N GLY A 21 14.53 -0.33 29.29
CA GLY A 21 13.11 -0.21 29.57
C GLY A 21 12.58 1.23 29.48
N ILE A 22 13.34 2.20 30.00
CA ILE A 22 12.96 3.64 29.92
C ILE A 22 13.02 4.13 28.48
N ILE A 23 14.07 3.76 27.72
CA ILE A 23 14.21 4.14 26.31
C ILE A 23 13.07 3.53 25.48
N ALA A 24 12.76 2.25 25.70
CA ALA A 24 11.69 1.56 24.98
C ALA A 24 10.32 2.22 25.18
N ALA A 25 10.01 2.71 26.39
CA ALA A 25 8.71 3.31 26.71
C ALA A 25 8.36 4.53 25.84
N PHE A 26 9.34 5.37 25.50
CA PHE A 26 9.12 6.53 24.61
C PHE A 26 9.26 6.18 23.13
N ALA A 27 10.10 5.20 22.80
CA ALA A 27 10.39 4.84 21.40
C ALA A 27 9.23 4.10 20.72
N ILE A 28 8.55 3.19 21.44
CA ILE A 28 7.48 2.35 20.88
C ILE A 28 6.36 3.16 20.21
N PRO A 29 5.73 4.16 20.86
CA PRO A 29 4.63 4.91 20.22
C PRO A 29 5.10 5.70 18.99
N ALA A 30 6.33 6.22 18.99
CA ALA A 30 6.87 6.97 17.86
C ALA A 30 7.14 6.07 16.63
N VAL A 31 7.61 4.84 16.87
CA VAL A 31 7.88 3.87 15.80
C VAL A 31 6.58 3.39 15.14
N GLY A 32 5.49 3.21 15.91
CA GLY A 32 4.19 2.84 15.36
C GLY A 32 3.69 3.80 14.28
N THR A 33 3.64 5.10 14.58
CA THR A 33 3.19 6.11 13.60
C THR A 33 4.10 6.21 12.37
N ILE A 34 5.40 5.94 12.50
CA ILE A 34 6.32 5.93 11.35
C ILE A 34 6.02 4.74 10.43
N ILE A 35 5.80 3.55 11.01
CA ILE A 35 5.47 2.34 10.25
C ILE A 35 4.13 2.54 9.53
N ASP A 36 3.12 3.07 10.22
CA ASP A 36 1.81 3.38 9.66
C ASP A 36 1.91 4.29 8.44
N ASN A 37 2.67 5.39 8.56
CA ASN A 37 2.88 6.31 7.44
C ASN A 37 3.68 5.66 6.29
N THR A 38 4.68 4.83 6.61
CA THR A 38 5.51 4.14 5.61
C THR A 38 4.67 3.16 4.77
N GLN A 39 3.75 2.44 5.41
CA GLN A 39 2.84 1.54 4.70
C GLN A 39 1.85 2.32 3.82
N LYS A 40 1.31 3.43 4.32
CA LYS A 40 0.45 4.31 3.51
C LYS A 40 1.19 4.94 2.33
N ASP A 41 2.45 5.31 2.53
CA ASP A 41 3.32 5.85 1.48
C ASP A 41 3.62 4.81 0.40
N ALA A 42 3.77 3.54 0.77
CA ALA A 42 3.95 2.45 -0.19
C ALA A 42 2.72 2.33 -1.12
N ILE A 43 1.53 2.19 -0.55
CA ILE A 43 0.27 2.09 -1.33
C ILE A 43 0.05 3.34 -2.20
N LEU A 44 0.36 4.53 -1.68
CA LEU A 44 0.28 5.77 -2.45
C LEU A 44 1.27 5.81 -3.61
N ALA A 45 2.51 5.37 -3.39
CA ALA A 45 3.51 5.27 -4.44
C ALA A 45 3.09 4.31 -5.54
N ASP A 46 2.45 3.20 -5.15
CA ASP A 46 1.96 2.19 -6.08
C ASP A 46 0.78 2.70 -6.91
N ALA A 47 -0.17 3.41 -6.30
CA ALA A 47 -1.26 4.07 -7.03
C ALA A 47 -0.73 5.11 -8.05
N ILE A 48 0.31 5.87 -7.70
CA ILE A 48 0.94 6.85 -8.59
C ILE A 48 1.69 6.15 -9.72
N ALA A 49 2.36 5.02 -9.45
CA ALA A 49 3.00 4.23 -10.49
C ALA A 49 1.98 3.72 -11.52
N ILE A 50 0.80 3.29 -11.06
CA ILE A 50 -0.31 2.85 -11.93
C ILE A 50 -0.92 4.03 -12.70
N GLU A 51 -1.12 5.21 -12.09
CA GLU A 51 -1.55 6.43 -12.82
C GLU A 51 -0.56 6.77 -13.95
N ASN A 52 0.74 6.70 -13.69
CA ASN A 52 1.76 6.94 -14.70
C ASN A 52 1.73 5.89 -15.81
N ALA A 53 1.51 4.63 -15.46
CA ALA A 53 1.36 3.54 -16.43
C ALA A 53 0.12 3.72 -17.30
N ALA A 54 -1.02 4.13 -16.74
CA ALA A 54 -2.24 4.43 -17.48
C ALA A 54 -2.04 5.60 -18.46
N ASN A 55 -1.38 6.67 -18.00
CA ASN A 55 -1.00 7.78 -18.88
C ASN A 55 -0.06 7.34 -20.01
N LEU A 56 0.91 6.47 -19.71
CA LEU A 56 1.85 5.94 -20.70
C LEU A 56 1.17 5.00 -21.70
N PHE A 57 0.23 4.18 -21.24
CA PHE A 57 -0.62 3.34 -22.08
C PHE A 57 -1.41 4.20 -23.05
N CYS A 58 -2.12 5.23 -22.58
CA CYS A 58 -2.88 6.13 -23.44
C CYS A 58 -2.05 7.05 -24.32
N ALA A 59 -0.76 7.21 -24.03
CA ALA A 59 0.17 7.88 -24.93
C ALA A 59 0.61 6.97 -26.09
N GLN A 60 0.56 5.64 -25.92
CA GLN A 60 0.98 4.65 -26.92
C GLN A 60 -0.20 4.05 -27.70
N THR A 61 -1.33 3.87 -27.02
CA THR A 61 -2.60 3.36 -27.52
C THR A 61 -3.62 4.48 -27.48
N THR A 62 -4.50 4.56 -28.48
CA THR A 62 -5.61 5.53 -28.44
C THR A 62 -6.63 5.09 -27.39
N CYS A 63 -6.69 5.80 -26.27
CA CYS A 63 -7.73 5.59 -25.26
C CYS A 63 -9.06 6.24 -25.66
N GLU A 64 -10.16 5.70 -25.15
CA GLU A 64 -11.48 6.25 -25.37
C GLU A 64 -11.69 7.60 -24.67
N ALA A 65 -12.91 8.13 -24.84
CA ALA A 65 -13.30 9.35 -24.19
C ALA A 65 -13.29 9.21 -22.66
N VAL A 66 -13.05 10.34 -22.02
CA VAL A 66 -13.20 10.54 -20.59
C VAL A 66 -14.53 9.97 -20.09
N GLY A 67 -14.47 9.11 -19.07
CA GLY A 67 -15.63 8.48 -18.43
C GLY A 67 -16.04 7.13 -19.02
N THR A 68 -15.38 6.64 -20.07
CA THR A 68 -15.61 5.29 -20.63
C THR A 68 -14.38 4.40 -20.61
N GLU A 69 -13.17 4.97 -20.63
CA GLU A 69 -11.94 4.18 -20.59
C GLU A 69 -11.73 3.53 -19.23
N THR A 70 -11.66 2.21 -19.22
CA THR A 70 -11.28 1.38 -18.08
C THR A 70 -10.11 0.51 -18.49
N LEU A 71 -9.03 0.53 -17.71
CA LEU A 71 -7.84 -0.29 -17.93
C LEU A 71 -7.75 -1.38 -16.86
N THR A 72 -7.37 -2.55 -17.33
CA THR A 72 -7.18 -3.74 -16.51
C THR A 72 -5.72 -3.92 -16.10
N TRP A 73 -5.47 -4.75 -15.09
CA TRP A 73 -4.09 -5.11 -14.72
C TRP A 73 -3.33 -5.80 -15.87
N ALA A 74 -4.01 -6.61 -16.68
CA ALA A 74 -3.39 -7.28 -17.83
C ALA A 74 -2.76 -6.27 -18.80
N GLU A 75 -3.44 -5.15 -19.04
CA GLU A 75 -2.99 -4.09 -19.95
C GLU A 75 -1.87 -3.22 -19.35
N LEU A 76 -1.91 -2.98 -18.04
CA LEU A 76 -0.97 -2.08 -17.36
C LEU A 76 0.27 -2.78 -16.81
N SER A 77 0.24 -4.10 -16.62
CA SER A 77 1.34 -4.86 -16.03
C SER A 77 2.69 -4.68 -16.75
N SER A 78 2.69 -4.46 -18.07
CA SER A 78 3.92 -4.22 -18.84
C SER A 78 4.50 -2.80 -18.65
N TYR A 79 3.72 -1.88 -18.12
CA TYR A 79 4.07 -0.46 -17.96
C TYR A 79 4.44 -0.11 -16.51
N VAL A 80 4.27 -1.04 -15.58
CA VAL A 80 4.56 -0.88 -14.16
C VAL A 80 5.75 -1.77 -13.79
N THR A 81 6.65 -1.27 -12.94
CA THR A 81 7.80 -2.04 -12.44
C THR A 81 7.73 -2.18 -10.92
N GLY A 82 7.89 -3.41 -10.41
CA GLY A 82 8.01 -3.66 -8.97
C GLY A 82 6.68 -3.78 -8.23
N ILE A 83 5.56 -3.84 -8.95
CA ILE A 83 4.22 -4.10 -8.41
C ILE A 83 3.75 -5.43 -9.00
N ASP A 84 3.40 -6.38 -8.14
CA ASP A 84 2.70 -7.60 -8.56
C ASP A 84 1.19 -7.38 -8.40
N GLY A 85 0.42 -7.75 -9.43
CA GLY A 85 -1.04 -7.71 -9.33
C GLY A 85 -1.55 -8.65 -8.23
N ALA A 86 -0.83 -9.75 -7.95
CA ALA A 86 -1.21 -10.66 -6.87
C ALA A 86 -1.21 -9.99 -5.49
N ASP A 87 -0.38 -8.96 -5.28
CA ASP A 87 -0.31 -8.24 -4.00
C ASP A 87 -1.58 -7.38 -3.76
N TYR A 88 -2.33 -7.07 -4.83
CA TYR A 88 -3.49 -6.18 -4.81
C TYR A 88 -4.81 -6.82 -5.26
N TYR A 89 -4.84 -8.09 -5.68
CA TYR A 89 -6.01 -8.69 -6.37
C TYR A 89 -6.35 -10.15 -5.97
N GLU A 90 -6.44 -10.48 -4.67
CA GLU A 90 -7.14 -11.71 -4.22
C GLU A 90 -8.49 -11.41 -3.53
N PHE A 91 -9.54 -12.02 -4.07
CA PHE A 91 -10.96 -11.80 -3.74
C PHE A 91 -11.34 -12.46 -2.40
N ASP A 92 -11.62 -11.65 -1.37
CA ASP A 92 -12.81 -11.88 -0.55
C ASP A 92 -13.99 -11.14 -1.20
N SER A 93 -15.13 -11.82 -1.23
CA SER A 93 -16.34 -11.63 -2.03
C SER A 93 -17.14 -10.34 -1.80
N VAL A 94 -16.60 -9.33 -1.13
CA VAL A 94 -17.43 -8.24 -0.59
C VAL A 94 -17.24 -6.87 -1.23
N ALA A 95 -16.20 -6.60 -2.03
CA ALA A 95 -16.08 -5.29 -2.72
C ALA A 95 -15.07 -5.25 -3.88
N SER A 96 -14.92 -6.31 -4.66
CA SER A 96 -13.89 -6.28 -5.70
C SER A 96 -14.24 -5.32 -6.85
N PRO A 97 -13.22 -4.76 -7.51
CA PRO A 97 -13.42 -3.92 -8.69
C PRO A 97 -14.28 -4.66 -9.71
N ALA A 98 -15.12 -3.94 -10.45
CA ALA A 98 -15.86 -4.53 -11.54
C ALA A 98 -14.87 -5.23 -12.50
N ALA A 99 -15.20 -6.45 -12.92
CA ALA A 99 -14.47 -7.09 -13.99
C ALA A 99 -14.88 -6.43 -15.32
N ASP A 100 -13.93 -6.28 -16.23
CA ASP A 100 -14.24 -5.96 -17.62
C ASP A 100 -15.06 -7.11 -18.27
N VAL A 101 -15.61 -6.87 -19.46
CA VAL A 101 -16.28 -7.89 -20.28
C VAL A 101 -15.41 -9.14 -20.53
N THR A 102 -14.09 -9.04 -20.41
CA THR A 102 -13.14 -10.16 -20.55
C THR A 102 -12.91 -10.95 -19.25
N GLY A 103 -13.41 -10.46 -18.10
CA GLY A 103 -13.24 -11.09 -16.79
C GLY A 103 -11.99 -10.64 -16.02
N ASP A 104 -11.21 -9.73 -16.60
CA ASP A 104 -10.04 -9.12 -15.94
C ASP A 104 -10.47 -7.99 -15.00
N VAL A 105 -9.72 -7.81 -13.92
CA VAL A 105 -10.01 -6.79 -12.89
C VAL A 105 -9.69 -5.39 -13.43
N ILE A 106 -10.65 -4.47 -13.34
CA ILE A 106 -10.45 -3.05 -13.66
C ILE A 106 -9.68 -2.38 -12.53
N ILE A 107 -8.64 -1.63 -12.87
CA ILE A 107 -7.73 -1.03 -11.89
C ILE A 107 -7.54 0.47 -12.09
N ALA A 108 -7.81 0.97 -13.29
CA ALA A 108 -7.75 2.39 -13.60
C ALA A 108 -8.95 2.79 -14.45
N THR A 109 -9.66 3.83 -14.04
CA THR A 109 -10.79 4.39 -14.79
C THR A 109 -10.49 5.84 -15.12
N LEU A 110 -10.62 6.22 -16.39
CA LEU A 110 -10.41 7.60 -16.80
C LEU A 110 -11.66 8.43 -16.50
N THR A 111 -11.53 9.39 -15.58
CA THR A 111 -12.60 10.32 -15.21
C THR A 111 -12.35 11.71 -15.78
N THR A 112 -13.34 12.61 -15.66
CA THR A 112 -13.20 14.03 -16.07
C THR A 112 -12.08 14.78 -15.36
N ASN A 113 -11.63 14.26 -14.22
CA ASN A 113 -10.62 14.89 -13.37
C ASN A 113 -9.29 14.13 -13.38
N GLY A 114 -9.14 13.08 -14.20
CA GLY A 114 -7.93 12.26 -14.30
C GLY A 114 -8.18 10.77 -14.05
N TRP A 115 -7.11 10.01 -13.86
CA TRP A 115 -7.20 8.59 -13.52
C TRP A 115 -7.63 8.38 -12.08
N GLU A 116 -8.66 7.56 -11.93
CA GLU A 116 -9.04 6.97 -10.66
C GLU A 116 -8.46 5.56 -10.60
N ILE A 117 -7.67 5.28 -9.57
CA ILE A 117 -7.04 3.96 -9.38
C ILE A 117 -7.82 3.20 -8.32
N GLN A 118 -8.04 1.91 -8.55
CA GLN A 118 -8.63 0.99 -7.60
C GLN A 118 -7.60 -0.08 -7.24
N LEU A 119 -7.11 -0.03 -6.01
CA LEU A 119 -6.26 -1.05 -5.39
C LEU A 119 -7.05 -1.60 -4.22
N ASN A 120 -7.32 -2.90 -4.18
CA ASN A 120 -8.06 -3.48 -3.06
C ASN A 120 -7.14 -4.47 -2.36
N GLY A 121 -6.54 -4.06 -1.25
CA GLY A 121 -5.63 -4.92 -0.48
C GLY A 121 -6.29 -6.27 -0.13
N THR A 122 -5.52 -7.35 -0.23
CA THR A 122 -5.99 -8.72 0.10
C THR A 122 -6.62 -8.79 1.50
N SER A 123 -7.93 -9.02 1.60
CA SER A 123 -8.61 -9.19 2.91
C SER A 123 -8.14 -10.45 3.68
N ALA A 124 -7.37 -11.35 3.06
CA ALA A 124 -6.84 -12.56 3.70
C ALA A 124 -5.49 -12.37 4.43
N THR A 125 -4.78 -11.25 4.19
CA THR A 125 -3.55 -10.87 4.91
C THR A 125 -3.57 -9.42 5.40
N VAL A 126 -4.74 -8.77 5.41
CA VAL A 126 -5.03 -7.69 6.37
C VAL A 126 -5.03 -8.32 7.76
N THR A 127 -3.82 -8.52 8.27
CA THR A 127 -3.60 -8.62 9.70
C THR A 127 -4.11 -7.30 10.28
N ALA A 128 -4.85 -7.34 11.39
CA ALA A 128 -5.34 -6.14 12.06
C ALA A 128 -4.27 -5.02 12.05
N GLY A 129 -4.55 -3.92 11.33
CA GLY A 129 -3.58 -2.85 11.03
C GLY A 129 -3.10 -2.75 9.57
N GLY A 130 -3.73 -3.42 8.60
CA GLY A 130 -3.47 -3.24 7.17
C GLY A 130 -4.07 -1.94 6.62
N TYR A 131 -3.65 -1.52 5.42
CA TYR A 131 -4.18 -0.33 4.77
C TYR A 131 -4.73 -0.65 3.38
N ASP A 132 -5.76 0.08 2.97
CA ASP A 132 -6.45 -0.10 1.69
C ASP A 132 -6.68 1.25 0.97
N TRP A 133 -6.79 1.20 -0.35
CA TRP A 133 -7.07 2.37 -1.16
C TRP A 133 -8.58 2.55 -1.33
N MET A 134 -9.14 3.61 -0.75
CA MET A 134 -10.54 3.96 -0.91
C MET A 134 -10.71 5.10 -1.92
N PRO A 135 -11.12 4.81 -3.17
CA PRO A 135 -11.69 5.85 -4.00
C PRO A 135 -13.04 6.25 -3.38
N THR A 136 -13.15 7.51 -2.92
CA THR A 136 -14.34 7.90 -2.15
C THR A 136 -15.56 8.19 -3.05
N THR A 137 -15.35 8.41 -4.35
CA THR A 137 -16.36 8.43 -5.44
C THR A 137 -15.63 8.44 -6.79
N ALA A 138 -16.35 8.13 -7.88
CA ALA A 138 -15.92 8.03 -9.29
C ALA A 138 -15.34 9.33 -9.94
N ALA A 139 -14.85 10.26 -9.13
CA ALA A 139 -14.27 11.54 -9.55
C ALA A 139 -12.98 11.87 -8.78
N ASP A 140 -12.50 10.96 -7.93
CA ASP A 140 -11.29 11.14 -7.14
C ASP A 140 -10.05 10.75 -7.94
N ARG A 141 -9.23 11.75 -8.28
CA ARG A 141 -7.89 11.53 -8.82
C ARG A 141 -6.97 10.96 -7.73
N VAL A 142 -5.94 10.23 -8.15
CA VAL A 142 -4.77 9.95 -7.30
C VAL A 142 -4.23 11.26 -6.69
N PRO A 143 -4.22 11.39 -5.34
CA PRO A 143 -3.69 12.56 -4.66
C PRO A 143 -2.19 12.75 -4.89
N SER A 144 -1.68 13.93 -4.54
CA SER A 144 -0.23 14.20 -4.61
C SER A 144 0.58 13.20 -3.76
N GLN A 145 1.86 12.98 -4.07
CA GLN A 145 2.76 12.04 -3.38
C GLN A 145 2.82 12.15 -1.84
N ASN A 146 2.35 13.26 -1.25
CA ASN A 146 2.35 13.47 0.19
C ASN A 146 0.94 13.45 0.82
N ASP A 147 -0.10 13.23 0.02
CA ASP A 147 -1.49 13.24 0.48
C ASP A 147 -2.03 11.81 0.54
N ARG A 148 -2.07 11.30 1.78
CA ARG A 148 -2.51 9.94 2.13
C ARG A 148 -4.03 9.84 2.35
N SER A 149 -4.82 10.87 2.00
CA SER A 149 -6.25 10.92 2.31
C SER A 149 -7.08 9.78 1.71
N LYS A 150 -6.55 9.12 0.67
CA LYS A 150 -7.18 7.97 0.02
C LYS A 150 -6.75 6.61 0.57
N VAL A 151 -5.79 6.59 1.52
CA VAL A 151 -5.32 5.36 2.15
C VAL A 151 -5.86 5.25 3.57
N THR A 152 -6.79 4.32 3.76
CA THR A 152 -7.48 4.08 5.04
C THR A 152 -7.08 2.75 5.65
N ASP A 153 -7.38 2.55 6.92
CA ASP A 153 -7.25 1.24 7.57
C ASP A 153 -8.18 0.24 6.87
N ALA A 154 -7.68 -0.97 6.63
CA ALA A 154 -8.45 -2.05 6.05
C ALA A 154 -9.33 -2.65 7.17
N SER A 155 -10.64 -2.38 7.09
CA SER A 155 -11.64 -2.77 8.10
C SER A 155 -11.93 -4.25 8.14
#